data_AF-A0A2K0TPI4-F1
#
_entry.id   AF-A0A2K0TPI4-F1
#
_cell.length_a   1.000
_cell.length_b   1.000
_cell.length_c   1.000
_cell.angle_alpha   90.00
_cell.angle_beta   90.00
_cell.angle_gamma   90.00
#
_symmetry.space_group_name_H-M   'P 1'
#
loop_
_entity.id
_entity.type
_entity.pdbx_description
1 polymer ?
#
loop_
_entity_poly.entity_id
_entity_poly.type
_entity_poly.pdbx_seq_one_letter_code
_entity_poly.pdbx_strand_id
1 'polypeptide(L)'
;MSRPHIHIHPQCGACGDDFSLGQEIVAAIRKSRSIHIINAFTFPDYGVSDEAAADIGWHFCRKPSCSQCDDGAADAATLHVDCYSLFRQRCKASDSLYRLWLTAAWRRPWHGAPSFRLAPDADAIKTMRLAATACSLPQLTTVPAEILQIIGAYAQPSPLSRYRTVIDLAADWNGRELSCQPSLPLSKIASWERDGHAVVEGDLSPIVKVTIDCWGLKRIERLTDYPSFAGKRSDAETYIIETQDRLRDVRVQFQSGLARLEISKEAADLQLWDTPAPPPLKSLRNMPKITGTIQFATIDLKKVYGLTFFVTNGSTLAVHSHTRRRPRPDTTFGQLSRQRQRHTAWVYVPFPSKDRLTHFGIRAPHKFTKSPWAKSDYSYLV
;
A
#
# COMPACT_ATOMS: atom_id res chain seq x y z
N MET A 1 23.35 25.67 -0.22
CA MET A 1 22.54 24.68 -0.95
C MET A 1 21.95 23.73 0.08
N SER A 2 20.62 23.62 0.17
CA SER A 2 19.96 22.67 1.07
C SER A 2 20.24 21.24 0.60
N ARG A 3 20.56 20.35 1.55
CA ARG A 3 20.77 18.93 1.26
C ARG A 3 19.42 18.31 0.82
N PRO A 4 19.37 17.55 -0.29
CA PRO A 4 18.14 16.89 -0.74
C PRO A 4 17.57 15.90 0.28
N HIS A 5 16.25 15.91 0.42
CA HIS A 5 15.50 15.16 1.41
C HIS A 5 14.93 13.87 0.79
N ILE A 6 15.15 12.72 1.42
CA ILE A 6 14.79 11.39 0.92
C ILE A 6 13.76 10.79 1.86
N HIS A 7 12.58 10.48 1.33
CA HIS A 7 11.58 9.75 2.10
C HIS A 7 11.97 8.27 2.22
N ILE A 8 11.97 7.75 3.45
CA ILE A 8 12.20 6.34 3.73
C ILE A 8 10.85 5.62 3.82
N HIS A 9 10.62 4.70 2.90
CA HIS A 9 9.38 3.95 2.81
C HIS A 9 9.37 2.76 3.78
N PRO A 10 8.19 2.41 4.34
CA PRO A 10 8.09 1.30 5.29
C PRO A 10 8.14 -0.09 4.64
N GLN A 11 8.12 -0.18 3.31
CA GLN A 11 8.14 -1.44 2.57
C GLN A 11 9.30 -1.47 1.59
N CYS A 12 9.90 -2.64 1.42
CA CYS A 12 10.94 -2.85 0.42
C CYS A 12 10.34 -2.84 -0.98
N GLY A 13 10.83 -1.96 -1.85
CA GLY A 13 10.31 -1.86 -3.22
C GLY A 13 10.63 -3.06 -4.12
N ALA A 14 11.56 -3.95 -3.73
CA ALA A 14 11.85 -5.18 -4.46
C ALA A 14 10.87 -6.30 -4.10
N CYS A 15 10.78 -6.67 -2.82
CA CYS A 15 9.98 -7.81 -2.37
C CYS A 15 8.57 -7.42 -1.90
N GLY A 16 8.38 -6.20 -1.40
CA GLY A 16 7.11 -5.70 -0.86
C GLY A 16 6.90 -5.86 0.63
N ASP A 17 7.83 -6.53 1.31
CA ASP A 17 7.70 -6.76 2.75
C ASP A 17 8.01 -5.50 3.56
N ASP A 18 7.36 -5.39 4.71
CA ASP A 18 7.60 -4.32 5.68
C ASP A 18 9.03 -4.43 6.25
N PHE A 19 9.67 -3.29 6.49
CA PHE A 19 10.94 -3.24 7.22
C PHE A 19 10.72 -3.38 8.73
N SER A 20 11.62 -4.11 9.39
CA SER A 20 11.74 -4.09 10.85
C SER A 20 12.61 -2.93 11.31
N LEU A 21 12.32 -2.36 12.47
CA LEU A 21 13.15 -1.29 13.06
C LEU A 21 14.59 -1.79 13.27
N GLY A 22 15.56 -0.96 12.93
CA GLY A 22 16.98 -1.31 13.02
C GLY A 22 17.48 -2.21 11.87
N GLN A 23 16.58 -2.69 11.00
CA GLN A 23 16.97 -3.50 9.85
C GLN A 23 17.79 -2.67 8.86
N GLU A 24 18.87 -3.23 8.33
CA GLU A 24 19.66 -2.55 7.32
C GLU A 24 18.90 -2.41 6.00
N ILE A 25 18.96 -1.21 5.44
CA ILE A 25 18.29 -0.82 4.21
C ILE A 25 19.24 -0.07 3.29
N VAL A 26 18.90 -0.05 2.00
CA VAL A 26 19.52 0.82 0.99
C VAL A 26 18.47 1.72 0.35
N ALA A 27 18.88 2.92 -0.03
CA ALA A 27 18.06 3.85 -0.80
C ALA A 27 18.57 3.90 -2.25
N ALA A 28 17.69 3.61 -3.20
CA ALA A 28 17.94 3.78 -4.63
C ALA A 28 17.31 5.10 -5.09
N ILE A 29 18.12 6.03 -5.58
CA ILE A 29 17.70 7.39 -5.90
C ILE A 29 17.96 7.67 -7.36
N ARG A 30 16.96 8.15 -8.08
CA ARG A 30 17.16 8.63 -9.44
C ARG A 30 17.60 10.09 -9.44
N LYS A 31 18.78 10.34 -10.02
CA LYS A 31 19.27 11.69 -10.32
C LYS A 31 19.44 11.81 -11.84
N SER A 32 18.51 12.52 -12.48
CA SER A 32 18.47 12.63 -13.94
C SER A 32 18.39 11.25 -14.63
N ARG A 33 19.52 10.76 -15.16
CA ARG A 33 19.64 9.47 -15.87
C ARG A 33 20.39 8.40 -15.08
N SER A 34 21.02 8.73 -13.96
CA SER A 34 21.75 7.77 -13.12
C SER A 34 20.94 7.36 -11.90
N ILE A 35 21.16 6.12 -11.46
CA ILE A 35 20.68 5.62 -10.17
C ILE A 35 21.85 5.62 -9.20
N HIS A 36 21.67 6.33 -8.08
CA HIS A 36 22.62 6.32 -6.96
C HIS A 36 22.09 5.40 -5.88
N ILE A 37 22.94 4.50 -5.40
CA ILE A 37 22.64 3.64 -4.25
C ILE A 37 23.34 4.23 -3.04
N ILE A 38 22.58 4.50 -1.99
CA ILE A 38 23.12 4.88 -0.68
C ILE A 38 22.98 3.67 0.24
N ASN A 39 24.09 3.18 0.76
CA ASN A 39 24.19 1.92 1.49
C ASN A 39 24.06 2.07 3.01
N ALA A 40 23.59 0.99 3.63
CA ALA A 40 23.77 0.64 5.05
C ALA A 40 23.29 1.71 6.05
N PHE A 41 22.03 2.14 5.89
CA PHE A 41 21.32 2.85 6.95
C PHE A 41 20.37 1.88 7.67
N THR A 42 20.16 2.05 8.97
CA THR A 42 19.20 1.23 9.71
C THR A 42 17.81 1.85 9.63
N PHE A 43 16.78 1.05 9.35
CA PHE A 43 15.41 1.53 9.23
C PHE A 43 14.96 2.22 10.54
N PRO A 44 14.69 3.54 10.50
CA PRO A 44 14.49 4.34 11.70
C PRO A 44 13.05 4.22 12.21
N ASP A 45 12.81 4.62 13.47
CA ASP A 45 11.43 4.69 13.99
C ASP A 45 10.59 5.75 13.26
N TYR A 46 9.27 5.61 13.34
CA TYR A 46 8.33 6.50 12.71
C TYR A 46 8.42 7.91 13.31
N GLY A 47 8.42 8.94 12.45
CA GLY A 47 8.54 10.33 12.91
C GLY A 47 9.98 10.82 13.13
N VAL A 48 10.98 9.95 12.95
CA VAL A 48 12.39 10.32 13.00
C VAL A 48 12.84 10.85 11.64
N SER A 49 13.57 11.97 11.66
CA SER A 49 14.42 12.43 10.57
C SER A 49 15.86 12.31 11.04
N ASP A 50 16.71 11.63 10.29
CA ASP A 50 18.10 11.51 10.68
C ASP A 50 18.93 12.67 10.10
N GLU A 51 19.46 13.50 10.99
CA GLU A 51 20.41 14.56 10.67
C GLU A 51 21.86 14.03 10.64
N ALA A 52 22.10 12.85 11.20
CA ALA A 52 23.43 12.31 11.51
C ALA A 52 24.14 11.62 10.35
N ALA A 53 23.52 11.50 9.17
CA ALA A 53 24.24 11.14 7.95
C ALA A 53 25.08 12.34 7.45
N ALA A 54 25.86 12.99 8.34
CA ALA A 54 26.56 14.23 8.06
C ALA A 54 27.58 14.11 6.92
N ASP A 55 28.11 12.90 6.71
CA ASP A 55 29.08 12.54 5.66
C ASP A 55 28.42 12.29 4.29
N ILE A 56 27.10 12.13 4.26
CA ILE A 56 26.31 11.85 3.07
C ILE A 56 25.48 13.11 2.83
N GLY A 57 25.62 13.77 1.68
CA GLY A 57 24.94 15.05 1.39
C GLY A 57 23.40 14.99 1.27
N TRP A 58 22.72 14.10 1.99
CA TRP A 58 21.30 13.77 1.91
C TRP A 58 20.67 13.66 3.31
N HIS A 59 19.39 14.01 3.43
CA HIS A 59 18.62 13.87 4.68
C HIS A 59 17.57 12.77 4.55
N PHE A 60 17.62 11.76 5.40
CA PHE A 60 16.65 10.67 5.41
C PHE A 60 15.50 10.96 6.36
N CYS A 61 14.27 10.80 5.87
CA CYS A 61 13.09 11.19 6.62
C CYS A 61 11.98 10.15 6.56
N ARG A 62 11.45 9.82 7.74
CA ARG A 62 10.26 8.99 7.92
C ARG A 62 9.15 9.76 8.64
N LYS A 63 9.20 11.10 8.61
CA LYS A 63 8.17 11.95 9.18
C LYS A 63 6.96 12.00 8.24
N PRO A 64 5.75 11.68 8.73
CA PRO A 64 4.54 11.81 7.91
C PRO A 64 4.29 13.26 7.52
N SER A 65 3.81 13.46 6.29
CA SER A 65 3.43 14.78 5.76
C SER A 65 4.56 15.82 5.91
N CYS A 66 5.80 15.37 5.67
CA CYS A 66 6.94 16.26 5.71
C CYS A 66 6.96 17.12 4.45
N SER A 67 6.73 18.42 4.58
CA SER A 67 6.71 19.36 3.46
C SER A 67 7.97 19.30 2.60
N GLN A 68 9.16 19.09 3.18
CA GLN A 68 10.40 18.93 2.40
C GLN A 68 10.45 17.63 1.58
N CYS A 69 9.82 16.55 2.05
CA CYS A 69 9.62 15.37 1.23
C CYS A 69 8.62 15.64 0.09
N ASP A 70 7.55 16.37 0.39
CA ASP A 70 6.45 16.60 -0.55
C ASP A 70 6.79 17.66 -1.61
N ASP A 71 7.72 18.58 -1.30
CA ASP A 71 8.08 19.73 -2.13
C ASP A 71 9.31 19.57 -3.02
N GLY A 72 10.10 18.52 -2.81
CA GLY A 72 11.34 18.35 -3.58
C GLY A 72 12.11 17.06 -3.32
N ALA A 73 11.47 16.01 -2.78
CA ALA A 73 12.16 14.73 -2.62
C ALA A 73 12.57 14.17 -3.98
N ALA A 74 13.81 13.69 -4.05
CA ALA A 74 14.23 12.87 -5.17
C ALA A 74 13.36 11.60 -5.23
N ASP A 75 13.03 11.15 -6.44
CA ASP A 75 12.26 9.93 -6.65
C ASP A 75 13.12 8.73 -6.21
N ALA A 76 12.87 8.28 -4.98
CA ALA A 76 13.68 7.30 -4.28
C ALA A 76 12.86 6.06 -3.92
N ALA A 77 13.54 4.92 -3.83
CA ALA A 77 12.96 3.69 -3.33
C ALA A 77 13.82 3.13 -2.19
N THR A 78 13.17 2.52 -1.20
CA THR A 78 13.85 1.87 -0.08
C THR A 78 13.84 0.36 -0.33
N LEU A 79 14.97 -0.31 -0.12
CA LEU A 79 15.13 -1.74 -0.37
C LEU A 79 15.84 -2.40 0.82
N HIS A 80 15.58 -3.68 1.05
CA HIS A 80 16.45 -4.48 1.91
C HIS A 80 17.82 -4.66 1.23
N VAL A 81 18.90 -4.70 2.03
CA VAL A 81 20.26 -4.93 1.53
C VAL A 81 20.39 -6.27 0.80
N ASP A 82 19.75 -7.32 1.32
CA ASP A 82 19.72 -8.66 0.73
C ASP A 82 18.97 -8.68 -0.60
N CYS A 83 17.81 -8.02 -0.67
CA CYS A 83 17.00 -7.90 -1.88
C CYS A 83 17.74 -7.15 -2.99
N TYR A 84 18.43 -6.05 -2.66
CA TYR A 84 19.27 -5.33 -3.60
C TYR A 84 20.40 -6.21 -4.15
N SER A 85 21.15 -6.85 -3.26
CA SER A 85 22.30 -7.69 -3.62
C SER A 85 21.86 -8.87 -4.49
N LEU A 86 20.78 -9.54 -4.10
CA LEU A 86 20.22 -10.67 -4.83
C LEU A 86 19.72 -10.27 -6.23
N PHE A 87 18.99 -9.16 -6.34
CA PHE A 87 18.52 -8.68 -7.64
C PHE A 87 19.71 -8.41 -8.57
N ARG A 88 20.76 -7.74 -8.06
CA ARG A 88 21.98 -7.45 -8.82
C ARG A 88 22.72 -8.71 -9.28
N GLN A 89 22.69 -9.77 -8.49
CA GLN A 89 23.30 -11.05 -8.86
C GLN A 89 22.51 -11.75 -9.98
N ARG A 90 21.18 -11.64 -9.97
CA ARG A 90 20.26 -12.41 -10.83
C ARG A 90 19.87 -11.70 -12.12
N CYS A 91 19.71 -10.38 -12.08
CA CYS A 91 19.41 -9.58 -13.26
C CYS A 91 20.69 -9.34 -14.07
N LYS A 92 20.71 -9.80 -15.32
CA LYS A 92 21.86 -9.73 -16.24
C LYS A 92 21.82 -8.51 -17.14
N ALA A 93 20.74 -7.74 -17.11
CA ALA A 93 20.61 -6.50 -17.86
C ALA A 93 21.65 -5.46 -17.40
N SER A 94 22.29 -4.77 -18.35
CA SER A 94 23.30 -3.74 -18.08
C SER A 94 22.74 -2.57 -17.28
N ASP A 95 21.46 -2.26 -17.48
CA ASP A 95 20.66 -1.24 -16.82
C ASP A 95 19.87 -1.76 -15.60
N SER A 96 20.29 -2.88 -15.00
CA SER A 96 19.63 -3.53 -13.84
C SER A 96 19.27 -2.57 -12.70
N LEU A 97 20.12 -1.57 -12.38
CA LEU A 97 19.82 -0.59 -11.32
C LEU A 97 18.61 0.28 -11.65
N TYR A 98 18.49 0.69 -12.91
CA TYR A 98 17.35 1.48 -13.36
C TYR A 98 16.07 0.65 -13.31
N ARG A 99 16.12 -0.60 -13.75
CA ARG A 99 14.98 -1.54 -13.69
C ARG A 99 14.51 -1.81 -12.27
N LEU A 100 15.45 -2.06 -11.36
CA LEU A 100 15.15 -2.23 -9.93
C LEU A 100 14.53 -0.96 -9.34
N TRP A 101 15.15 0.21 -9.58
CA TRP A 101 14.61 1.49 -9.13
C TRP A 101 13.21 1.75 -9.69
N LEU A 102 12.99 1.48 -10.98
CA LEU A 102 11.73 1.72 -11.66
C LEU A 102 10.60 0.92 -11.00
N THR A 103 10.76 -0.41 -10.87
CA THR A 103 9.76 -1.25 -10.20
C THR A 103 9.56 -0.82 -8.74
N ALA A 104 10.64 -0.54 -8.02
CA ALA A 104 10.59 -0.22 -6.60
C ALA A 104 9.93 1.14 -6.33
N ALA A 105 10.18 2.15 -7.16
CA ALA A 105 9.57 3.47 -7.04
C ALA A 105 8.11 3.45 -7.52
N TRP A 106 7.80 2.71 -8.58
CA TRP A 106 6.46 2.67 -9.21
C TRP A 106 5.49 1.68 -8.56
N ARG A 107 5.96 0.89 -7.59
CA ARG A 107 5.09 0.25 -6.59
C ARG A 107 4.17 1.25 -5.89
N ARG A 108 4.59 2.52 -5.82
CA ARG A 108 3.73 3.62 -5.43
C ARG A 108 3.03 4.19 -6.67
N PRO A 109 1.69 4.15 -6.72
CA PRO A 109 0.94 4.56 -7.91
C PRO A 109 1.02 6.07 -8.18
N TRP A 110 1.52 6.89 -7.27
CA TRP A 110 1.90 8.29 -7.53
C TRP A 110 2.98 8.73 -6.55
N HIS A 111 3.59 9.89 -6.82
CA HIS A 111 4.56 10.48 -5.90
C HIS A 111 3.89 10.89 -4.58
N GLY A 112 4.44 10.47 -3.45
CA GLY A 112 3.85 10.73 -2.13
C GLY A 112 2.66 9.84 -1.75
N ALA A 113 2.30 8.84 -2.58
CA ALA A 113 1.25 7.89 -2.23
C ALA A 113 1.52 7.21 -0.87
N PRO A 114 0.50 7.04 0.00
CA PRO A 114 0.67 6.32 1.24
C PRO A 114 0.95 4.84 0.97
N SER A 115 1.55 4.17 1.95
CA SER A 115 1.72 2.72 1.89
C SER A 115 0.39 2.01 2.12
N PHE A 116 -0.17 1.38 1.07
CA PHE A 116 -1.44 0.65 1.18
C PHE A 116 -1.32 -0.70 1.90
N ARG A 117 -0.08 -1.18 2.15
CA ARG A 117 0.23 -2.46 2.81
C ARG A 117 -0.53 -3.65 2.20
N LEU A 118 -0.65 -3.66 0.88
CA LEU A 118 -1.24 -4.77 0.14
C LEU A 118 -0.27 -5.93 0.17
N ALA A 119 -0.73 -7.09 0.66
CA ALA A 119 0.13 -8.26 0.76
C ALA A 119 0.49 -8.78 -0.64
N PRO A 120 1.77 -9.09 -0.91
CA PRO A 120 2.12 -9.82 -2.12
C PRO A 120 1.44 -11.18 -2.14
N ASP A 121 1.03 -11.63 -3.32
CA ASP A 121 0.48 -12.98 -3.47
C ASP A 121 1.59 -13.98 -3.16
N ALA A 122 1.42 -14.72 -2.08
CA ALA A 122 2.37 -15.74 -1.65
C ALA A 122 2.04 -17.03 -2.39
N ASP A 123 2.64 -17.24 -3.57
CA ASP A 123 2.63 -18.53 -4.25
C ASP A 123 3.46 -19.53 -3.44
N ALA A 124 2.83 -20.12 -2.42
CA ALA A 124 3.46 -21.05 -1.51
C ALA A 124 4.07 -22.24 -2.25
N ILE A 125 3.46 -22.68 -3.35
CA ILE A 125 3.95 -23.81 -4.13
C ILE A 125 5.27 -23.44 -4.81
N LYS A 126 5.34 -22.29 -5.50
CA LYS A 126 6.58 -21.82 -6.13
C LYS A 126 7.68 -21.53 -5.12
N THR A 127 7.33 -20.94 -3.97
CA THR A 127 8.29 -20.69 -2.88
C THR A 127 8.84 -22.01 -2.33
N MET A 128 8.00 -23.02 -2.12
CA MET A 128 8.43 -24.31 -1.60
C MET A 128 9.25 -25.11 -2.63
N ARG A 129 8.94 -25.00 -3.92
CA ARG A 129 9.80 -25.56 -4.99
C ARG A 129 11.18 -24.91 -5.01
N LEU A 130 11.25 -23.58 -4.85
CA LEU A 130 12.52 -22.89 -4.73
C LEU A 130 13.30 -23.36 -3.51
N ALA A 131 12.62 -23.51 -2.36
CA ALA A 131 13.22 -24.02 -1.14
C ALA A 131 13.72 -25.47 -1.29
N ALA A 132 12.98 -26.34 -1.98
CA ALA A 132 13.39 -27.71 -2.28
C ALA A 132 14.76 -27.74 -2.96
N THR A 133 14.96 -26.90 -3.97
CA THR A 133 16.23 -26.82 -4.69
C THR A 133 17.31 -26.12 -3.86
N ALA A 134 17.01 -24.95 -3.28
CA ALA A 134 18.00 -24.14 -2.58
C ALA A 134 18.49 -24.77 -1.26
N CYS A 135 17.64 -25.54 -0.59
CA CYS A 135 17.95 -26.19 0.69
C CYS A 135 18.25 -27.69 0.54
N SER A 136 18.30 -28.23 -0.68
CA SER A 136 18.48 -29.67 -0.93
C SER A 136 17.43 -30.54 -0.22
N LEU A 137 16.16 -30.11 -0.24
CA LEU A 137 15.01 -30.78 0.35
C LEU A 137 14.01 -31.20 -0.73
N PRO A 138 14.36 -32.14 -1.63
CA PRO A 138 13.51 -32.51 -2.77
C PRO A 138 12.14 -33.03 -2.36
N GLN A 139 11.99 -33.55 -1.14
CA GLN A 139 10.71 -34.06 -0.61
C GLN A 139 9.66 -32.96 -0.50
N LEU A 140 10.04 -31.68 -0.41
CA LEU A 140 9.07 -30.57 -0.44
C LEU A 140 8.30 -30.51 -1.76
N THR A 141 8.83 -31.07 -2.85
CA THR A 141 8.12 -31.11 -4.14
C THR A 141 7.03 -32.19 -4.21
N THR A 142 7.07 -33.18 -3.31
CA THR A 142 6.10 -34.29 -3.25
C THR A 142 4.98 -34.05 -2.22
N VAL A 143 5.09 -32.99 -1.42
CA VAL A 143 4.07 -32.62 -0.43
C VAL A 143 2.81 -32.10 -1.14
N PRO A 144 1.61 -32.51 -0.72
CA PRO A 144 0.35 -31.99 -1.28
C PRO A 144 0.25 -30.46 -1.19
N ALA A 145 -0.40 -29.85 -2.19
CA ALA A 145 -0.50 -28.39 -2.30
C ALA A 145 -1.14 -27.75 -1.06
N GLU A 146 -2.12 -28.41 -0.45
CA GLU A 146 -2.80 -27.97 0.76
C GLU A 146 -1.82 -27.82 1.93
N ILE A 147 -0.91 -28.79 2.08
CA ILE A 147 0.10 -28.77 3.14
C ILE A 147 1.15 -27.70 2.85
N LEU A 148 1.59 -27.55 1.59
CA LEU A 148 2.49 -26.47 1.20
C LEU A 148 1.88 -25.09 1.45
N GLN A 149 0.57 -24.93 1.22
CA GLN A 149 -0.15 -23.70 1.56
C GLN A 149 -0.21 -23.45 3.07
N ILE A 150 -0.44 -24.49 3.88
CA ILE A 150 -0.41 -24.38 5.34
C ILE A 150 0.99 -23.96 5.81
N ILE A 151 2.04 -24.66 5.37
CA ILE A 151 3.44 -24.33 5.69
C ILE A 151 3.75 -22.90 5.28
N GLY A 152 3.37 -22.53 4.05
CA GLY A 152 3.55 -21.19 3.52
C GLY A 152 2.87 -20.14 4.40
N ALA A 153 1.62 -20.35 4.79
CA ALA A 153 0.87 -19.43 5.64
C ALA A 153 1.49 -19.27 7.04
N TYR A 154 2.00 -20.36 7.63
CA TYR A 154 2.70 -20.31 8.93
C TYR A 154 4.08 -19.64 8.84
N ALA A 155 4.74 -19.72 7.68
CA ALA A 155 6.09 -19.20 7.50
C ALA A 155 6.11 -17.68 7.19
N GLN A 156 4.96 -17.01 6.98
CA GLN A 156 4.94 -15.59 6.64
C GLN A 156 5.10 -14.67 7.88
N PRO A 157 5.86 -13.56 7.77
CA PRO A 157 6.70 -13.18 6.63
C PRO A 157 7.95 -14.07 6.53
N SER A 158 8.20 -14.64 5.35
CA SER A 158 9.31 -15.59 5.14
C SER A 158 10.45 -14.97 4.34
N PRO A 159 11.72 -15.07 4.81
CA PRO A 159 12.88 -14.75 3.99
C PRO A 159 12.89 -15.49 2.64
N LEU A 160 12.36 -16.72 2.58
CA LEU A 160 12.22 -17.49 1.34
C LEU A 160 11.23 -16.85 0.37
N SER A 161 10.12 -16.29 0.89
CA SER A 161 9.14 -15.55 0.10
C SER A 161 9.79 -14.31 -0.52
N ARG A 162 10.54 -13.54 0.28
CA ARG A 162 11.31 -12.38 -0.22
C ARG A 162 12.29 -12.79 -1.31
N TYR A 163 13.06 -13.86 -1.06
CA TYR A 163 14.05 -14.39 -1.99
C TYR A 163 13.41 -14.80 -3.32
N ARG A 164 12.26 -15.50 -3.27
CA ARG A 164 11.49 -15.89 -4.44
C ARG A 164 11.02 -14.67 -5.24
N THR A 165 10.39 -13.71 -4.59
CA THR A 165 9.86 -12.50 -5.22
C THR A 165 10.94 -11.74 -5.97
N VAL A 166 12.13 -11.62 -5.40
CA VAL A 166 13.26 -10.91 -6.03
C VAL A 166 13.84 -11.69 -7.21
N ILE A 167 13.90 -13.02 -7.14
CA ILE A 167 14.33 -13.85 -8.27
C ILE A 167 13.36 -13.72 -9.43
N ASP A 168 12.05 -13.83 -9.18
CA ASP A 168 11.02 -13.70 -10.20
C ASP A 168 11.10 -12.31 -10.85
N LEU A 169 11.21 -11.26 -10.04
CA LEU A 169 11.40 -9.89 -10.53
C LEU A 169 12.65 -9.74 -11.42
N ALA A 170 13.77 -10.38 -11.04
CA ALA A 170 14.99 -10.33 -11.85
C ALA A 170 14.86 -11.13 -13.16
N ALA A 171 14.16 -12.27 -13.13
CA ALA A 171 13.89 -13.09 -14.30
C ALA A 171 12.98 -12.36 -15.30
N ASP A 172 11.91 -11.73 -14.82
CA ASP A 172 11.00 -10.93 -15.63
C ASP A 172 11.75 -9.81 -16.37
N TRP A 173 12.70 -9.16 -15.69
CA TRP A 173 13.50 -8.11 -16.30
C TRP A 173 14.55 -8.60 -17.29
N ASN A 174 15.05 -9.83 -17.15
CA ASN A 174 16.00 -10.41 -18.11
C ASN A 174 15.37 -10.67 -19.48
N GLY A 175 14.06 -10.93 -19.53
CA GLY A 175 13.32 -11.16 -20.77
C GLY A 175 12.65 -9.92 -21.36
N ARG A 176 12.84 -8.73 -20.76
CA ARG A 176 12.06 -7.53 -21.08
C ARG A 176 12.95 -6.39 -21.58
N GLU A 177 12.55 -5.75 -22.67
CA GLU A 177 13.17 -4.51 -23.14
C GLU A 177 12.59 -3.29 -22.42
N LEU A 178 13.39 -2.23 -22.28
CA LEU A 178 12.87 -0.96 -21.83
C LEU A 178 12.01 -0.32 -22.92
N SER A 179 10.77 -0.05 -22.61
CA SER A 179 9.86 0.71 -23.47
C SER A 179 9.28 1.91 -22.73
N CYS A 180 8.85 2.91 -23.50
CA CYS A 180 8.17 4.09 -23.01
C CYS A 180 6.92 4.29 -23.86
N GLN A 181 5.80 4.64 -23.23
CA GLN A 181 4.60 5.10 -23.94
C GLN A 181 4.37 6.58 -23.57
N PRO A 182 3.77 7.38 -24.45
CA PRO A 182 3.50 8.78 -24.13
C PRO A 182 2.66 8.89 -22.86
N SER A 183 2.93 9.93 -22.06
CA SER A 183 2.05 10.26 -20.94
C SER A 183 0.68 10.69 -21.49
N LEU A 184 -0.38 10.11 -20.94
CA LEU A 184 -1.76 10.37 -21.35
C LEU A 184 -2.58 10.94 -20.19
N PRO A 185 -3.51 11.88 -20.44
CA PRO A 185 -4.53 12.23 -19.45
C PRO A 185 -5.35 11.01 -19.08
N LEU A 186 -5.60 10.79 -17.78
CA LEU A 186 -6.42 9.67 -17.31
C LEU A 186 -7.83 9.71 -17.92
N SER A 187 -8.34 10.91 -18.13
CA SER A 187 -9.61 11.19 -18.81
C SER A 187 -9.69 10.70 -20.25
N LYS A 188 -8.58 10.36 -20.93
CA LYS A 188 -8.55 9.84 -22.30
C LYS A 188 -8.33 8.32 -22.40
N ILE A 189 -8.05 7.64 -21.27
CA ILE A 189 -7.75 6.21 -21.27
C ILE A 189 -9.05 5.42 -21.14
N ALA A 190 -9.34 4.55 -22.12
CA ALA A 190 -10.45 3.60 -22.09
C ALA A 190 -10.12 2.38 -21.23
N SER A 191 -8.94 1.80 -21.47
CA SER A 191 -8.45 0.67 -20.70
C SER A 191 -6.93 0.61 -20.72
N TRP A 192 -6.36 0.07 -19.64
CA TRP A 192 -4.96 -0.32 -19.57
C TRP A 192 -4.81 -1.43 -18.53
N GLU A 193 -3.97 -2.41 -18.79
CA GLU A 193 -3.54 -3.40 -17.81
C GLU A 193 -2.01 -3.46 -17.82
N ARG A 194 -1.41 -3.76 -16.66
CA ARG A 194 0.04 -3.92 -16.51
C ARG A 194 0.58 -4.85 -17.59
N ASP A 195 1.73 -4.47 -18.14
CA ASP A 195 2.40 -5.13 -19.27
C ASP A 195 1.71 -4.98 -20.62
N GLY A 196 0.57 -4.28 -20.68
CA GLY A 196 -0.13 -3.91 -21.91
C GLY A 196 0.07 -2.46 -22.36
N HIS A 197 -0.67 -2.10 -23.41
CA HIS A 197 -0.73 -0.75 -23.98
C HIS A 197 -2.01 -0.04 -23.58
N ALA A 198 -1.91 1.27 -23.39
CA ALA A 198 -3.09 2.08 -23.09
C ALA A 198 -3.96 2.23 -24.34
N VAL A 199 -5.25 1.92 -24.20
CA VAL A 199 -6.26 2.09 -25.24
C VAL A 199 -6.92 3.46 -25.05
N VAL A 200 -7.02 4.23 -26.14
CA VAL A 200 -7.64 5.56 -26.17
C VAL A 200 -8.81 5.51 -27.12
N GLU A 201 -9.99 5.93 -26.65
CA GLU A 201 -11.22 5.98 -27.44
C GLU A 201 -11.86 7.37 -27.33
N GLY A 202 -12.70 7.71 -28.31
CA GLY A 202 -13.32 9.05 -28.41
C GLY A 202 -14.54 9.23 -27.49
N ASP A 203 -15.36 8.19 -27.32
CA ASP A 203 -16.53 8.20 -26.46
C ASP A 203 -16.29 7.27 -25.27
N LEU A 204 -16.07 7.87 -24.10
CA LEU A 204 -15.65 7.16 -22.90
C LEU A 204 -16.75 7.19 -21.86
N SER A 205 -16.97 6.03 -21.22
CA SER A 205 -17.88 5.99 -20.08
C SER A 205 -17.39 6.92 -18.95
N PRO A 206 -18.33 7.54 -18.21
CA PRO A 206 -18.01 8.67 -17.34
C PRO A 206 -17.25 8.28 -16.07
N ILE A 207 -17.30 6.99 -15.68
CA ILE A 207 -16.67 6.50 -14.46
C ILE A 207 -15.34 5.82 -14.79
N VAL A 208 -14.30 6.23 -14.08
CA VAL A 208 -12.96 5.65 -14.14
C VAL A 208 -12.77 4.76 -12.92
N LYS A 209 -12.36 3.51 -13.14
CA LYS A 209 -11.93 2.61 -12.09
C LYS A 209 -10.45 2.29 -12.27
N VAL A 210 -9.68 2.60 -11.24
CA VAL A 210 -8.25 2.28 -11.13
C VAL A 210 -8.09 1.18 -10.09
N THR A 211 -7.41 0.10 -10.45
CA THR A 211 -7.05 -0.99 -9.55
C THR A 211 -5.55 -0.95 -9.27
N ILE A 212 -5.18 -1.01 -7.99
CA ILE A 212 -3.81 -0.99 -7.49
C ILE A 212 -3.60 -2.27 -6.67
N ASP A 213 -2.49 -2.96 -6.87
CA ASP A 213 -2.08 -4.13 -6.08
C ASP A 213 -0.74 -3.85 -5.37
N CYS A 214 -0.14 -4.88 -4.76
CA CYS A 214 1.16 -4.79 -4.08
C CYS A 214 2.34 -4.33 -4.98
N TRP A 215 2.18 -4.38 -6.31
CA TRP A 215 3.16 -3.95 -7.31
C TRP A 215 2.87 -2.56 -7.91
N GLY A 216 1.86 -1.85 -7.39
CA GLY A 216 1.47 -0.52 -7.86
C GLY A 216 0.25 -0.57 -8.77
N LEU A 217 0.20 0.32 -9.78
CA LEU A 217 -0.94 0.36 -10.71
C LEU A 217 -1.06 -0.98 -11.45
N LYS A 218 -2.24 -1.60 -11.39
CA LYS A 218 -2.51 -2.90 -12.04
C LYS A 218 -3.38 -2.74 -13.27
N ARG A 219 -4.45 -1.95 -13.17
CA ARG A 219 -5.44 -1.80 -14.23
C ARG A 219 -6.16 -0.45 -14.17
N ILE A 220 -6.52 0.07 -15.33
CA ILE A 220 -7.44 1.20 -15.54
C ILE A 220 -8.56 0.68 -16.45
N GLU A 221 -9.80 0.91 -16.08
CA GLU A 221 -10.98 0.51 -16.84
C GLU A 221 -12.08 1.57 -16.74
N ARG A 222 -12.95 1.63 -17.75
CA ARG A 222 -14.14 2.50 -17.77
C ARG A 222 -15.39 1.72 -17.40
N LEU A 223 -16.27 2.36 -16.64
CA LEU A 223 -17.57 1.82 -16.26
C LEU A 223 -18.67 2.76 -16.74
N THR A 224 -19.74 2.18 -17.28
CA THR A 224 -20.94 2.92 -17.71
C THR A 224 -21.56 3.69 -16.55
N ASP A 225 -21.64 3.04 -15.39
CA ASP A 225 -22.23 3.58 -14.17
C ASP A 225 -21.39 3.25 -12.94
N TYR A 226 -21.69 3.93 -11.83
CA TYR A 226 -21.10 3.60 -10.53
C TYR A 226 -21.50 2.17 -10.13
N PRO A 227 -20.54 1.31 -9.73
CA PRO A 227 -20.82 -0.08 -9.40
C PRO A 227 -21.73 -0.18 -8.18
N SER A 228 -22.72 -1.07 -8.24
CA SER A 228 -23.59 -1.37 -7.11
C SER A 228 -22.84 -2.11 -6.01
N PHE A 229 -23.08 -1.73 -4.76
CA PHE A 229 -22.38 -2.32 -3.62
C PHE A 229 -22.58 -3.84 -3.57
N ALA A 230 -21.48 -4.58 -3.74
CA ALA A 230 -21.50 -6.04 -3.84
C ALA A 230 -21.08 -6.75 -2.55
N GLY A 231 -20.77 -6.03 -1.47
CA GLY A 231 -20.27 -6.63 -0.22
C GLY A 231 -18.96 -7.40 -0.36
N LYS A 232 -18.20 -7.15 -1.44
CA LYS A 232 -16.90 -7.77 -1.70
C LYS A 232 -15.78 -6.87 -1.16
N ARG A 233 -14.78 -7.49 -0.56
CA ARG A 233 -13.59 -6.84 -0.01
C ARG A 233 -12.36 -7.56 -0.54
N SER A 234 -11.30 -6.81 -0.80
CA SER A 234 -9.99 -7.31 -1.16
C SER A 234 -8.97 -6.98 -0.07
N ASP A 235 -8.07 -7.92 0.21
CA ASP A 235 -6.87 -7.69 1.03
C ASP A 235 -5.61 -7.49 0.16
N ALA A 236 -5.72 -7.68 -1.15
CA ALA A 236 -4.62 -7.67 -2.11
C ALA A 236 -4.70 -6.50 -3.10
N GLU A 237 -5.86 -5.86 -3.22
CA GLU A 237 -6.11 -4.78 -4.15
C GLU A 237 -6.82 -3.61 -3.45
N THR A 238 -6.53 -2.40 -3.91
CA THR A 238 -7.27 -1.19 -3.58
C THR A 238 -7.75 -0.53 -4.86
N TYR A 239 -8.87 0.18 -4.78
CA TYR A 239 -9.58 0.73 -5.92
C TYR A 239 -9.77 2.23 -5.75
N ILE A 240 -9.69 2.96 -6.86
CA ILE A 240 -10.14 4.34 -6.97
C ILE A 240 -11.26 4.33 -8.00
N ILE A 241 -12.44 4.78 -7.62
CA ILE A 241 -13.61 4.81 -8.50
C ILE A 241 -14.15 6.23 -8.43
N GLU A 242 -14.02 6.97 -9.52
CA GLU A 242 -14.35 8.39 -9.57
C GLU A 242 -14.88 8.78 -10.96
N THR A 243 -15.55 9.93 -11.02
CA THR A 243 -15.97 10.49 -12.31
C THR A 243 -14.77 11.07 -13.07
N GLN A 244 -14.84 11.06 -14.39
CA GLN A 244 -13.84 11.66 -15.26
C GLN A 244 -13.58 13.13 -14.91
N ASP A 245 -14.60 13.89 -14.54
CA ASP A 245 -14.49 15.31 -14.18
C ASP A 245 -13.59 15.52 -12.95
N ARG A 246 -13.61 14.60 -11.98
CA ARG A 246 -12.75 14.69 -10.79
C ARG A 246 -11.30 14.32 -11.08
N LEU A 247 -11.05 13.61 -12.17
CA LEU A 247 -9.73 13.11 -12.57
C LEU A 247 -9.17 13.86 -13.80
N ARG A 248 -9.79 14.96 -14.22
CA ARG A 248 -9.43 15.73 -15.42
C ARG A 248 -7.96 16.15 -15.49
N ASP A 249 -7.38 16.49 -14.34
CA ASP A 249 -6.02 17.00 -14.23
C ASP A 249 -5.01 15.89 -13.88
N VAL A 250 -5.47 14.64 -13.74
CA VAL A 250 -4.61 13.48 -13.48
C VAL A 250 -4.08 12.93 -14.80
N ARG A 251 -2.77 12.71 -14.86
CA ARG A 251 -2.10 12.06 -15.99
C ARG A 251 -1.56 10.70 -15.59
N VAL A 252 -1.28 9.86 -16.58
CA VAL A 252 -0.65 8.55 -16.41
C VAL A 252 0.65 8.52 -17.19
N GLN A 253 1.72 8.14 -16.52
CA GLN A 253 3.02 7.85 -17.10
C GLN A 253 3.14 6.34 -17.30
N PHE A 254 3.74 5.91 -18.41
CA PHE A 254 3.90 4.51 -18.74
C PHE A 254 5.36 4.21 -19.05
N GLN A 255 5.91 3.18 -18.41
CA GLN A 255 7.29 2.76 -18.63
C GLN A 255 7.39 1.24 -18.50
N SER A 256 7.78 0.58 -19.59
CA SER A 256 8.17 -0.83 -19.59
C SER A 256 7.13 -1.78 -18.99
N GLY A 257 5.85 -1.55 -19.35
CA GLY A 257 4.71 -2.30 -18.84
C GLY A 257 4.15 -1.81 -17.51
N LEU A 258 4.83 -0.89 -16.82
CA LEU A 258 4.35 -0.27 -15.58
C LEU A 258 3.66 1.06 -15.86
N ALA A 259 2.83 1.50 -14.91
CA ALA A 259 2.19 2.80 -14.96
C ALA A 259 2.22 3.50 -13.60
N ARG A 260 2.24 4.83 -13.63
CA ARG A 260 2.19 5.70 -12.45
C ARG A 260 1.33 6.92 -12.74
N LEU A 261 0.45 7.26 -11.82
CA LEU A 261 -0.36 8.47 -11.84
C LEU A 261 0.52 9.68 -11.50
N GLU A 262 0.28 10.77 -12.21
CA GLU A 262 0.87 12.07 -11.98
C GLU A 262 -0.26 13.00 -11.55
N ILE A 263 -0.22 13.37 -10.28
CA ILE A 263 -1.26 14.12 -9.59
C ILE A 263 -0.63 15.46 -9.22
N SER A 264 -1.22 16.57 -9.67
CA SER A 264 -0.74 17.89 -9.23
C SER A 264 -1.09 18.10 -7.77
N LYS A 265 -0.30 18.91 -7.05
CA LYS A 265 -0.53 19.16 -5.62
C LYS A 265 -1.88 19.80 -5.33
N GLU A 266 -2.43 20.53 -6.30
CA GLU A 266 -3.78 21.09 -6.20
C GLU A 266 -4.89 20.12 -6.66
N ALA A 267 -4.55 19.04 -7.37
CA ALA A 267 -5.51 18.15 -8.01
C ALA A 267 -5.82 16.91 -7.16
N ALA A 268 -7.09 16.83 -6.76
CA ALA A 268 -7.81 15.65 -6.33
C ALA A 268 -7.36 14.96 -5.03
N ASP A 269 -8.20 15.13 -4.00
CA ASP A 269 -8.29 14.19 -2.89
C ASP A 269 -8.79 12.83 -3.40
N LEU A 270 -7.86 11.89 -3.60
CA LEU A 270 -8.17 10.55 -4.07
C LEU A 270 -8.75 9.70 -2.96
N GLN A 271 -9.81 8.97 -3.29
CA GLN A 271 -10.51 8.08 -2.38
C GLN A 271 -10.19 6.65 -2.75
N LEU A 272 -9.49 5.99 -1.84
CA LEU A 272 -9.09 4.60 -2.00
C LEU A 272 -10.07 3.71 -1.24
N TRP A 273 -10.43 2.60 -1.85
CA TRP A 273 -11.37 1.63 -1.28
C TRP A 273 -10.76 0.23 -1.34
N ASP A 274 -10.96 -0.56 -0.29
CA ASP A 274 -10.64 -2.00 -0.31
C ASP A 274 -11.76 -2.84 -0.96
N THR A 275 -12.77 -2.19 -1.55
CA THR A 275 -13.87 -2.82 -2.28
C THR A 275 -13.92 -2.33 -3.73
N PRO A 276 -14.13 -3.22 -4.72
CA PRO A 276 -14.29 -2.84 -6.12
C PRO A 276 -15.63 -2.18 -6.42
N ALA A 277 -16.54 -2.14 -5.44
CA ALA A 277 -17.86 -1.55 -5.57
C ALA A 277 -18.23 -0.80 -4.29
N PRO A 278 -17.62 0.38 -4.05
CA PRO A 278 -17.85 1.17 -2.85
C PRO A 278 -19.23 1.83 -2.89
N PRO A 279 -19.84 2.07 -1.72
CA PRO A 279 -21.05 2.88 -1.65
C PRO A 279 -20.73 4.33 -2.05
N PRO A 280 -21.66 5.06 -2.68
CA PRO A 280 -21.48 6.48 -2.96
C PRO A 280 -21.23 7.26 -1.67
N LEU A 281 -20.25 8.17 -1.63
CA LEU A 281 -19.93 8.93 -0.41
C LEU A 281 -21.13 9.62 0.23
N LYS A 282 -22.03 10.19 -0.60
CA LYS A 282 -23.26 10.85 -0.16
C LYS A 282 -24.20 9.95 0.65
N SER A 283 -24.04 8.62 0.53
CA SER A 283 -24.80 7.64 1.31
C SER A 283 -24.20 7.35 2.68
N LEU A 284 -22.93 7.75 2.91
CA LEU A 284 -22.26 7.55 4.19
C LEU A 284 -22.71 8.63 5.18
N ARG A 285 -23.38 8.18 6.25
CA ARG A 285 -23.81 9.07 7.34
C ARG A 285 -22.61 9.49 8.19
N ASN A 286 -22.66 10.70 8.75
CA ASN A 286 -21.67 11.23 9.70
C ASN A 286 -20.22 11.27 9.18
N MET A 287 -20.05 11.47 7.86
CA MET A 287 -18.74 11.62 7.27
C MET A 287 -18.06 12.90 7.78
N PRO A 288 -16.86 12.82 8.38
CA PRO A 288 -16.11 14.01 8.69
C PRO A 288 -15.74 14.75 7.40
N LYS A 289 -15.47 16.05 7.51
CA LYS A 289 -14.89 16.79 6.39
C LYS A 289 -13.50 16.20 6.12
N ILE A 290 -13.38 15.46 5.03
CA ILE A 290 -12.14 14.84 4.59
C ILE A 290 -11.36 15.87 3.78
N THR A 291 -10.09 16.02 4.12
CA THR A 291 -9.10 16.77 3.33
C THR A 291 -7.94 15.84 3.06
N GLY A 292 -7.47 15.79 1.81
CA GLY A 292 -6.39 14.92 1.40
C GLY A 292 -6.86 13.53 0.94
N THR A 293 -5.88 12.73 0.50
CA THR A 293 -6.08 11.34 0.12
C THR A 293 -6.44 10.48 1.35
N ILE A 294 -7.52 9.70 1.28
CA ILE A 294 -7.95 8.78 2.34
C ILE A 294 -8.18 7.38 1.79
N GLN A 295 -7.80 6.39 2.60
CA GLN A 295 -8.13 4.99 2.37
C GLN A 295 -9.27 4.54 3.27
N PHE A 296 -10.37 4.14 2.64
CA PHE A 296 -11.50 3.49 3.25
C PHE A 296 -11.27 1.98 3.32
N ALA A 297 -11.44 1.42 4.52
CA ALA A 297 -11.42 -0.01 4.76
C ALA A 297 -12.82 -0.49 5.18
N THR A 298 -13.20 -1.67 4.73
CA THR A 298 -14.50 -2.29 5.03
C THR A 298 -14.33 -3.46 5.99
N ILE A 299 -15.32 -3.66 6.87
CA ILE A 299 -15.40 -4.82 7.77
C ILE A 299 -16.69 -5.57 7.44
N ASP A 300 -16.56 -6.82 7.02
CA ASP A 300 -17.71 -7.71 6.81
C ASP A 300 -18.17 -8.29 8.15
N LEU A 301 -19.15 -7.64 8.76
CA LEU A 301 -19.71 -8.02 10.06
C LEU A 301 -20.28 -9.46 10.09
N LYS A 302 -20.58 -10.07 8.94
CA LYS A 302 -21.08 -11.46 8.88
C LYS A 302 -19.96 -12.49 9.08
N LYS A 303 -18.70 -12.08 8.90
CA LYS A 303 -17.52 -12.98 8.94
C LYS A 303 -16.64 -12.77 10.18
N VAL A 304 -16.93 -11.75 10.98
CA VAL A 304 -16.20 -11.47 12.23
C VAL A 304 -16.86 -12.18 13.40
N TYR A 305 -16.05 -12.58 14.38
CA TYR A 305 -16.53 -13.05 15.68
C TYR A 305 -16.17 -12.10 16.84
N GLY A 306 -15.46 -11.01 16.53
CA GLY A 306 -15.07 -9.98 17.47
C GLY A 306 -14.33 -8.83 16.78
N LEU A 307 -14.25 -7.69 17.46
CA LEU A 307 -13.53 -6.50 17.02
C LEU A 307 -12.60 -6.06 18.15
N THR A 308 -11.34 -5.75 17.83
CA THR A 308 -10.43 -5.06 18.77
C THR A 308 -10.23 -3.63 18.30
N PHE A 309 -10.52 -2.67 19.18
CA PHE A 309 -10.25 -1.26 18.98
C PHE A 309 -8.94 -0.88 19.68
N PHE A 310 -8.03 -0.26 18.95
CA PHE A 310 -6.82 0.33 19.49
C PHE A 310 -7.08 1.79 19.76
N VAL A 311 -7.17 2.19 21.03
CA VAL A 311 -7.59 3.53 21.43
C VAL A 311 -6.51 4.25 22.24
N THR A 312 -6.35 5.54 22.01
CA THR A 312 -5.49 6.41 22.82
C THR A 312 -6.12 7.80 22.92
N ASN A 313 -6.09 8.44 24.09
CA ASN A 313 -6.61 9.79 24.31
C ASN A 313 -8.01 10.03 23.70
N GLY A 314 -8.91 9.04 23.83
CA GLY A 314 -10.28 9.11 23.30
C GLY A 314 -10.41 8.97 21.78
N SER A 315 -9.32 8.69 21.06
CA SER A 315 -9.28 8.50 19.60
C SER A 315 -9.02 7.05 19.24
N THR A 316 -9.71 6.52 18.21
CA THR A 316 -9.43 5.19 17.66
C THR A 316 -8.29 5.28 16.66
N LEU A 317 -7.21 4.57 16.92
CA LEU A 317 -6.01 4.51 16.06
C LEU A 317 -6.13 3.45 14.97
N ALA A 318 -6.73 2.31 15.30
CA ALA A 318 -6.95 1.19 14.39
C ALA A 318 -8.08 0.29 14.90
N VAL A 319 -8.65 -0.50 14.01
CA VAL A 319 -9.65 -1.53 14.32
C VAL A 319 -9.18 -2.84 13.70
N HIS A 320 -9.15 -3.90 14.50
CA HIS A 320 -8.86 -5.26 14.03
C HIS A 320 -10.14 -6.09 14.00
N SER A 321 -10.41 -6.69 12.85
CA SER A 321 -11.52 -7.63 12.66
C SER A 321 -11.06 -9.05 12.93
N HIS A 322 -11.57 -9.64 14.02
CA HIS A 322 -11.27 -11.04 14.33
C HIS A 322 -12.06 -11.95 13.41
N THR A 323 -11.33 -12.66 12.56
CA THR A 323 -11.87 -13.65 11.63
C THR A 323 -11.09 -14.94 11.79
N ARG A 324 -11.59 -16.07 11.25
CA ARG A 324 -10.84 -17.34 11.27
C ARG A 324 -9.44 -17.22 10.64
N ARG A 325 -9.28 -16.35 9.64
CA ARG A 325 -8.00 -16.09 8.96
C ARG A 325 -7.09 -15.13 9.71
N ARG A 326 -7.67 -14.19 10.46
CA ARG A 326 -6.95 -13.19 11.26
C ARG A 326 -7.51 -13.21 12.68
N PRO A 327 -7.13 -14.20 13.50
CA PRO A 327 -7.69 -14.34 14.84
C PRO A 327 -7.01 -13.41 15.85
N ARG A 328 -5.81 -12.91 15.54
CA ARG A 328 -4.92 -12.21 16.47
C ARG A 328 -4.72 -10.74 16.08
N PRO A 329 -4.85 -9.78 17.02
CA PRO A 329 -4.67 -8.36 16.72
C PRO A 329 -3.22 -7.91 16.58
N ASP A 330 -2.24 -8.77 16.89
CA ASP A 330 -0.81 -8.42 16.97
C ASP A 330 -0.30 -7.74 15.71
N THR A 331 -0.74 -8.22 14.55
CA THR A 331 -0.37 -7.66 13.25
C THR A 331 -0.88 -6.25 13.07
N THR A 332 -2.13 -5.96 13.44
CA THR A 332 -2.70 -4.61 13.39
C THR A 332 -2.06 -3.69 14.43
N PHE A 333 -1.74 -4.19 15.63
CA PHE A 333 -1.04 -3.40 16.63
C PHE A 333 0.38 -3.01 16.20
N GLY A 334 1.11 -3.96 15.62
CA GLY A 334 2.47 -3.76 15.11
C GLY A 334 2.55 -2.69 14.02
N GLN A 335 1.43 -2.34 13.38
CA GLN A 335 1.38 -1.27 12.38
C GLN A 335 1.40 0.14 12.99
N LEU A 336 1.09 0.29 14.27
CA LEU A 336 1.14 1.56 14.99
C LEU A 336 2.60 1.96 15.26
N SER A 337 2.92 3.26 15.33
CA SER A 337 4.26 3.71 15.76
C SER A 337 4.55 3.28 17.19
N ARG A 338 5.83 3.10 17.59
CA ARG A 338 6.17 2.72 18.98
C ARG A 338 5.59 3.70 20.01
N GLN A 339 5.59 4.99 19.70
CA GLN A 339 4.97 5.99 20.55
C GLN A 339 3.47 5.71 20.74
N ARG A 340 2.74 5.41 19.67
CA ARG A 340 1.33 5.03 19.76
C ARG A 340 1.16 3.73 20.52
N GLN A 341 1.94 2.70 20.22
CA GLN A 341 1.91 1.40 20.90
C GLN A 341 2.03 1.54 22.42
N ARG A 342 2.92 2.40 22.92
CA ARG A 342 3.13 2.66 24.36
C ARG A 342 1.90 3.23 25.09
N HIS A 343 1.03 3.94 24.39
CA HIS A 343 -0.12 4.64 24.98
C HIS A 343 -1.48 4.09 24.49
N THR A 344 -1.47 2.95 23.81
CA THR A 344 -2.67 2.35 23.22
C THR A 344 -3.28 1.36 24.19
N ALA A 345 -4.56 1.55 24.52
CA ALA A 345 -5.38 0.52 25.13
C ALA A 345 -6.04 -0.35 24.05
N TRP A 346 -6.20 -1.64 24.36
CA TRP A 346 -6.85 -2.61 23.48
C TRP A 346 -8.23 -2.90 24.05
N VAL A 347 -9.28 -2.62 23.29
CA VAL A 347 -10.66 -2.87 23.70
C VAL A 347 -11.24 -3.95 22.79
N TYR A 348 -11.33 -5.17 23.30
CA TYR A 348 -11.97 -6.28 22.59
C TYR A 348 -13.48 -6.27 22.84
N VAL A 349 -14.24 -6.32 21.75
CA VAL A 349 -15.70 -6.43 21.75
C VAL A 349 -16.05 -7.75 21.05
N PRO A 350 -16.58 -8.76 21.77
CA PRO A 350 -17.06 -9.98 21.12
C PRO A 350 -18.21 -9.62 20.18
N PHE A 351 -18.26 -10.27 19.03
CA PHE A 351 -19.32 -10.08 18.04
C PHE A 351 -19.77 -11.43 17.48
N PRO A 352 -20.49 -12.24 18.28
CA PRO A 352 -21.03 -13.53 17.86
C PRO A 352 -21.85 -13.44 16.57
N SER A 353 -21.90 -14.54 15.81
CA SER A 353 -22.62 -14.60 14.52
C SER A 353 -24.11 -14.24 14.55
N LYS A 354 -24.74 -14.26 15.73
CA LYS A 354 -26.15 -13.91 15.94
C LYS A 354 -26.34 -12.44 16.32
N ASP A 355 -25.26 -11.74 16.66
CA ASP A 355 -25.31 -10.34 17.05
C ASP A 355 -25.43 -9.46 15.81
N ARG A 356 -26.12 -8.34 15.99
CA ARG A 356 -26.29 -7.34 14.95
C ARG A 356 -25.82 -6.00 15.49
N LEU A 357 -24.96 -5.33 14.72
CA LEU A 357 -24.61 -3.95 14.98
C LEU A 357 -25.84 -3.09 14.68
N THR A 358 -26.44 -2.53 15.71
CA THR A 358 -27.62 -1.66 15.58
C THR A 358 -27.22 -0.20 15.49
N HIS A 359 -26.19 0.22 16.23
CA HIS A 359 -25.75 1.61 16.29
C HIS A 359 -24.22 1.70 16.33
N PHE A 360 -23.68 2.74 15.71
CA PHE A 360 -22.28 3.12 15.80
C PHE A 360 -22.18 4.65 15.89
N GLY A 361 -21.48 5.16 16.90
CA GLY A 361 -21.42 6.60 17.19
C GLY A 361 -19.99 7.10 17.27
N ILE A 362 -19.79 8.37 16.90
CA ILE A 362 -18.52 9.08 17.04
C ILE A 362 -18.62 9.98 18.27
N ARG A 363 -17.71 9.83 19.23
CA ARG A 363 -17.63 10.74 20.38
C ARG A 363 -17.01 12.07 19.94
N ALA A 364 -17.80 13.14 19.87
CA ALA A 364 -17.28 14.47 19.56
C ALA A 364 -16.34 14.95 20.70
N PRO A 365 -15.20 15.61 20.38
CA PRO A 365 -14.31 16.15 21.40
C PRO A 365 -15.03 17.22 22.23
N HIS A 366 -14.79 17.21 23.55
CA HIS A 366 -15.43 18.05 24.57
C HIS A 366 -15.43 19.58 24.29
N LYS A 367 -14.64 20.08 23.34
CA LYS A 367 -14.60 21.51 23.00
C LYS A 367 -15.77 22.00 22.11
N PHE A 368 -16.63 21.11 21.62
CA PHE A 368 -17.85 21.47 20.88
C PHE A 368 -19.15 21.35 21.71
N THR A 369 -19.07 21.14 23.02
CA THR A 369 -20.26 21.13 23.90
C THR A 369 -20.69 22.55 24.28
N LYS A 370 -21.09 23.35 23.29
CA LYS A 370 -22.28 24.23 23.39
C LYS A 370 -23.37 23.73 22.45
N SER A 371 -23.43 22.41 22.31
CA SER A 371 -24.47 21.72 21.58
C SER A 371 -25.64 21.48 22.55
N PRO A 372 -26.91 21.74 22.16
CA PRO A 372 -28.07 21.49 23.01
C PRO A 372 -28.17 20.03 23.47
N TRP A 373 -27.51 19.11 22.77
CA TRP A 373 -27.48 17.67 23.03
C TRP A 373 -26.60 17.23 24.22
N ALA A 374 -25.94 18.16 24.93
CA ALA A 374 -25.13 17.84 26.12
C ALA A 374 -25.95 17.84 27.43
N LYS A 375 -27.21 18.26 27.39
CA LYS A 375 -28.18 18.10 28.46
C LYS A 375 -29.44 17.51 27.83
N SER A 376 -29.98 16.45 28.40
CA SER A 376 -31.14 15.68 27.96
C SER A 376 -30.92 14.71 26.79
N ASP A 377 -31.15 13.45 27.14
CA ASP A 377 -31.58 12.31 26.34
C ASP A 377 -30.63 11.72 25.28
N TYR A 378 -30.18 10.50 25.60
CA TYR A 378 -29.78 9.49 24.65
C TYR A 378 -30.88 9.31 23.60
N SER A 379 -30.77 10.04 22.50
CA SER A 379 -31.57 9.82 21.31
C SER A 379 -30.93 8.68 20.53
N TYR A 380 -31.35 7.46 20.87
CA TYR A 380 -31.26 6.29 20.01
C TYR A 380 -32.04 6.56 18.73
N LEU A 381 -31.41 6.44 17.56
CA LEU A 381 -32.11 6.55 16.28
C LEU A 381 -31.60 5.46 15.31
N VAL A 382 -32.59 4.71 14.82
CA VAL A 382 -32.58 3.44 14.07
C VAL A 382 -31.74 3.44 12.78
#